data_AF-A0AAD2ZVI1-F1
#
_entry.id   AF-A0AAD2ZVI1-F1
#
_cell.length_a   1.000
_cell.length_b   1.000
_cell.length_c   1.000
_cell.angle_alpha   90.00
_cell.angle_beta   90.00
_cell.angle_gamma   90.00
#
_symmetry.space_group_name_H-M   'P 1'
#
loop_
_entity.id
_entity.type
_entity.pdbx_description
1 polymer ?
#
loop_
_entity_poly.entity_id
_entity_poly.type
_entity_poly.pdbx_seq_one_letter_code
_entity_poly.pdbx_strand_id
1 'polypeptide(L)'
;MKLKIVEVDGKQYAEVLDGKPVFTGDDGKDIAFDAVGTRDTITRLNAEAKSHRTRAETAEGLVKTFEGISDPAAAIKALETVANLDAKKLVDAGEIEKVKGEISKAFQTQLDEANGKAATFEQQLYAEMIGGNFARSKFIADKLAVPADMVQATFGRNLKIEEGKVVAYDAQGQKIFSRSRPGELADFDEAIETLVSQYPHRDHILKSSDANGGGAQNGGGGNSGAKGNFGGSKADRVAAIKAMTANT
;
A
#
# COMPACT_ATOMS: atom_id res chain seq x y z
N MET A 1 -76.00 -33.87 60.36
CA MET A 1 -76.53 -35.02 59.60
C MET A 1 -76.45 -36.31 60.41
N LYS A 2 -77.54 -37.07 60.49
CA LYS A 2 -77.61 -38.40 61.13
C LYS A 2 -78.21 -39.42 60.17
N LEU A 3 -77.71 -40.66 60.17
CA LEU A 3 -78.27 -41.73 59.34
C LEU A 3 -79.71 -42.02 59.81
N LYS A 4 -80.66 -42.08 58.88
CA LYS A 4 -82.05 -42.41 59.18
C LYS A 4 -82.17 -43.92 59.36
N ILE A 5 -82.68 -44.33 60.52
CA ILE A 5 -82.76 -45.74 60.94
C ILE A 5 -84.25 -46.14 61.03
N VAL A 6 -84.56 -47.33 60.54
CA VAL A 6 -85.86 -48.00 60.69
C VAL A 6 -85.65 -49.27 61.50
N GLU A 7 -86.50 -49.53 62.49
CA GLU A 7 -86.44 -50.73 63.32
C GLU A 7 -87.46 -51.76 62.84
N VAL A 8 -86.99 -52.99 62.56
CA VAL A 8 -87.82 -54.12 62.13
C VAL A 8 -87.40 -55.36 62.91
N ASP A 9 -88.33 -56.01 63.62
CA ASP A 9 -88.09 -57.20 64.45
C ASP A 9 -86.94 -57.04 65.46
N GLY A 10 -86.83 -55.85 66.09
CA GLY A 10 -85.79 -55.54 67.08
C GLY A 10 -84.38 -55.32 66.49
N LYS A 11 -84.26 -55.20 65.16
CA LYS A 11 -83.01 -54.88 64.47
C LYS A 11 -83.11 -53.53 63.78
N GLN A 12 -82.02 -52.77 63.82
CA GLN A 12 -81.90 -51.45 63.17
C GLN A 12 -81.35 -51.58 61.75
N TYR A 13 -82.05 -50.98 60.79
CA TYR A 13 -81.66 -50.92 59.38
C TYR A 13 -81.59 -49.46 58.91
N ALA A 14 -80.72 -49.16 57.96
CA ALA A 14 -80.70 -47.86 57.32
C ALA A 14 -81.88 -47.70 56.36
N GLU A 15 -82.53 -46.55 56.34
CA GLU A 15 -83.49 -46.21 55.29
C GLU A 15 -82.74 -45.95 53.99
N VAL A 16 -83.22 -46.56 52.91
CA VAL A 16 -82.61 -46.46 51.58
C VAL A 16 -83.64 -45.91 50.60
N LEU A 17 -83.26 -44.87 49.86
CA LEU A 17 -84.04 -44.28 48.79
C LEU A 17 -83.21 -44.34 47.50
N ASP A 18 -83.76 -44.92 46.43
CA ASP A 18 -83.07 -45.11 45.14
C ASP A 18 -81.69 -45.79 45.26
N GLY A 19 -81.57 -46.75 46.18
CA GLY A 19 -80.31 -47.47 46.45
C GLY A 19 -79.27 -46.67 47.25
N LYS A 20 -79.62 -45.47 47.75
CA LYS A 20 -78.75 -44.58 48.53
C LYS A 20 -79.23 -44.46 49.98
N PRO A 21 -78.34 -44.47 51.00
CA PRO A 21 -78.73 -44.27 52.38
C PRO A 21 -79.29 -42.86 52.62
N VAL A 22 -80.37 -42.76 53.38
CA VAL A 22 -81.03 -41.49 53.73
C VAL A 22 -80.46 -40.95 55.04
N PHE A 23 -80.06 -39.68 55.02
CA PHE A 23 -79.63 -38.94 56.20
C PHE A 23 -80.61 -37.81 56.50
N THR A 24 -80.92 -37.61 57.78
CA THR A 24 -81.66 -36.44 58.23
C THR A 24 -80.67 -35.31 58.51
N GLY A 25 -80.84 -34.20 57.80
CA GLY A 25 -80.10 -32.96 57.94
C GLY A 25 -80.38 -32.27 59.28
N ASP A 26 -79.54 -31.29 59.62
CA ASP A 26 -79.70 -30.54 60.86
C ASP A 26 -80.93 -29.60 60.81
N ASP A 27 -81.49 -29.39 59.62
CA ASP A 27 -82.75 -28.69 59.35
C ASP A 27 -83.97 -29.63 59.36
N GLY A 28 -83.79 -30.90 59.71
CA GLY A 28 -84.83 -31.92 59.77
C GLY A 28 -85.26 -32.48 58.41
N LYS A 29 -84.61 -32.08 57.31
CA LYS A 29 -84.91 -32.60 55.96
C LYS A 29 -84.14 -33.87 55.67
N ASP A 30 -84.79 -34.80 54.97
CA ASP A 30 -84.16 -36.05 54.54
C ASP A 30 -83.42 -35.88 53.21
N ILE A 31 -82.21 -36.44 53.14
CA ILE A 31 -81.29 -36.35 52.00
C ILE A 31 -80.79 -37.75 51.68
N ALA A 32 -81.00 -38.21 50.44
CA ALA A 32 -80.36 -39.42 49.94
C ALA A 32 -78.89 -39.13 49.61
N PHE A 33 -77.96 -39.75 50.34
CA PHE A 33 -76.53 -39.47 50.20
C PHE A 33 -75.90 -40.30 49.07
N ASP A 34 -75.42 -39.61 48.03
CA ASP A 34 -74.67 -40.21 46.94
C ASP A 34 -73.17 -40.30 47.26
N ALA A 35 -72.76 -41.42 47.84
CA ALA A 35 -71.35 -41.64 48.20
C ALA A 35 -70.42 -41.66 46.97
N VAL A 36 -70.88 -42.20 45.84
CA VAL A 36 -70.07 -42.34 44.62
C VAL A 36 -69.90 -40.98 43.95
N GLY A 37 -71.00 -40.27 43.69
CA GLY A 37 -70.96 -38.93 43.10
C GLY A 37 -70.22 -37.90 43.97
N THR A 38 -70.33 -38.02 45.30
CA THR A 38 -69.56 -37.19 46.24
C THR A 38 -68.06 -37.49 46.14
N ARG A 39 -67.65 -38.77 46.10
CA ARG A 39 -66.24 -39.16 45.93
C ARG A 39 -65.65 -38.64 44.62
N ASP A 40 -66.40 -38.75 43.53
CA ASP A 40 -65.94 -38.28 42.22
C ASP A 40 -65.84 -36.75 42.17
N THR A 41 -66.78 -36.05 42.81
CA THR A 41 -66.71 -34.60 43.00
C THR A 41 -65.48 -34.18 43.82
N ILE A 42 -65.21 -34.85 44.94
CA ILE A 42 -64.01 -34.60 45.77
C ILE A 42 -62.73 -34.84 44.95
N THR A 43 -62.67 -35.92 44.17
CA THR A 43 -61.51 -36.25 43.33
C THR A 43 -61.25 -35.16 42.30
N ARG A 44 -62.31 -34.69 41.61
CA ARG A 44 -62.23 -33.59 40.65
C ARG A 44 -61.75 -32.30 41.31
N LEU A 45 -62.34 -31.91 42.44
CA LEU A 45 -61.96 -30.69 43.16
C LEU A 45 -60.50 -30.73 43.65
N ASN A 46 -60.02 -31.90 44.12
CA ASN A 46 -58.63 -32.06 44.51
C ASN A 46 -57.67 -31.94 43.31
N ALA A 47 -58.05 -32.48 42.15
CA ALA A 47 -57.28 -32.33 40.92
C ALA A 47 -57.23 -30.87 40.44
N GLU A 48 -58.35 -30.16 40.50
CA GLU A 48 -58.44 -28.72 40.20
C GLU A 48 -57.56 -27.91 41.15
N ALA A 49 -57.66 -28.13 42.47
CA ALA A 49 -56.85 -27.46 43.48
C ALA A 49 -55.35 -27.68 43.27
N LYS A 50 -54.95 -28.91 42.90
CA LYS A 50 -53.56 -29.21 42.52
C LYS A 50 -53.13 -28.41 41.28
N SER A 51 -53.97 -28.36 40.24
CA SER A 51 -53.70 -27.58 39.02
C SER A 51 -53.54 -26.08 39.31
N HIS A 52 -54.40 -25.51 40.17
CA HIS A 52 -54.28 -24.12 40.59
C HIS A 52 -52.97 -23.85 41.33
N ARG A 53 -52.59 -24.73 42.27
CA ARG A 53 -51.34 -24.60 43.01
C ARG A 53 -50.13 -24.63 42.08
N THR A 54 -50.07 -25.61 41.18
CA THR A 54 -48.96 -25.71 40.23
C THR A 54 -48.89 -24.49 39.31
N ARG A 55 -50.03 -23.96 38.85
CA ARG A 55 -50.06 -22.74 38.03
C ARG A 55 -49.58 -21.52 38.80
N ALA A 56 -49.97 -21.38 40.07
CA ALA A 56 -49.53 -20.30 40.94
C ALA A 56 -48.01 -20.38 41.18
N GLU A 57 -47.50 -21.54 41.59
CA GLU A 57 -46.06 -21.77 41.79
C GLU A 57 -45.24 -21.48 40.53
N THR A 58 -45.74 -21.87 39.35
CA THR A 58 -45.09 -21.58 38.06
C THR A 58 -45.08 -20.08 37.75
N ALA A 59 -46.22 -19.40 37.93
CA ALA A 59 -46.34 -17.97 37.67
C ALA A 59 -45.48 -17.14 38.62
N GLU A 60 -45.48 -17.48 39.91
CA GLU A 60 -44.62 -16.84 40.92
C GLU A 60 -43.14 -17.07 40.62
N GLY A 61 -42.76 -18.28 40.20
CA GLY A 61 -41.40 -18.59 39.77
C GLY A 61 -40.94 -17.74 38.58
N LEU A 62 -41.80 -17.54 37.58
CA LEU A 62 -41.53 -16.67 36.43
C LEU A 62 -41.46 -15.19 36.81
N VAL A 63 -42.38 -14.70 37.64
CA VAL A 63 -42.37 -13.31 38.10
C VAL A 63 -41.10 -13.00 38.89
N LYS A 64 -40.62 -13.96 39.68
CA LYS A 64 -39.38 -13.82 40.45
C LYS A 64 -38.14 -13.60 39.59
N THR A 65 -38.09 -14.11 38.35
CA THR A 65 -36.95 -13.82 37.45
C THR A 65 -36.89 -12.36 37.02
N PHE A 66 -37.96 -11.59 37.23
CA PHE A 66 -38.04 -10.16 36.97
C PHE A 66 -37.94 -9.32 38.26
N GLU A 67 -37.56 -9.93 39.40
CA GLU A 67 -37.26 -9.17 40.63
C GLU A 67 -36.21 -8.08 40.35
N GLY A 68 -36.50 -6.87 40.81
CA GLY A 68 -35.65 -5.69 40.57
C GLY A 68 -36.07 -4.83 39.37
N ILE A 69 -37.01 -5.29 38.54
CA ILE A 69 -37.61 -4.46 37.48
C ILE A 69 -38.89 -3.80 38.01
N SER A 70 -38.79 -2.54 38.41
CA SER A 70 -39.93 -1.76 38.90
C SER A 70 -40.84 -1.23 37.79
N ASP A 71 -40.29 -1.01 36.59
CA ASP A 71 -41.02 -0.58 35.40
C ASP A 71 -40.60 -1.42 34.18
N PRO A 72 -41.41 -2.44 33.81
CA PRO A 72 -41.15 -3.29 32.65
C PRO A 72 -41.08 -2.52 31.33
N ALA A 73 -41.86 -1.44 31.18
CA ALA A 73 -41.85 -0.64 29.96
C ALA A 73 -40.55 0.16 29.83
N ALA A 74 -40.03 0.71 30.93
CA ALA A 74 -38.72 1.35 30.95
C ALA A 74 -37.59 0.34 30.67
N ALA A 75 -37.67 -0.87 31.22
CA ALA A 75 -36.68 -1.92 30.94
C ALA A 75 -36.64 -2.31 29.46
N ILE A 76 -37.80 -2.47 28.82
CA ILE A 76 -37.89 -2.74 27.37
C ILE A 76 -37.27 -1.58 26.56
N LYS A 77 -37.62 -0.32 26.88
CA LYS A 77 -37.03 0.85 26.21
C LYS A 77 -35.51 0.95 26.40
N ALA A 78 -35.00 0.57 27.58
CA ALA A 78 -33.57 0.53 27.82
C ALA A 78 -32.88 -0.51 26.93
N LEU A 79 -33.47 -1.71 26.78
CA LEU A 79 -32.96 -2.75 25.87
C LEU A 79 -32.96 -2.28 24.41
N GLU A 80 -34.04 -1.62 23.95
CA GLU A 80 -34.10 -1.02 22.62
C GLU A 80 -33.01 0.04 22.41
N THR A 81 -32.77 0.87 23.43
CA THR A 81 -31.73 1.91 23.39
C THR A 81 -30.33 1.29 23.30
N VAL A 82 -30.06 0.22 24.06
CA VAL A 82 -28.78 -0.50 24.01
C VAL A 82 -28.58 -1.12 22.63
N ALA A 83 -29.60 -1.76 22.05
CA ALA A 83 -29.54 -2.30 20.70
C ALA A 83 -29.21 -1.22 19.65
N ASN A 84 -29.83 -0.04 19.78
CA ASN A 84 -29.56 1.10 18.89
C ASN A 84 -28.14 1.68 19.08
N LEU A 85 -27.61 1.69 20.31
CA LEU A 85 -26.23 2.12 20.58
C LEU A 85 -25.20 1.18 19.96
N ASP A 86 -25.42 -0.13 20.04
CA ASP A 86 -24.52 -1.11 19.41
C ASP A 86 -24.59 -1.01 17.88
N ALA A 87 -25.79 -0.80 17.30
CA ALA A 87 -25.93 -0.50 15.89
C ALA A 87 -25.17 0.77 15.47
N LYS A 88 -25.26 1.85 16.27
CA LYS A 88 -24.52 3.09 16.01
C LYS A 88 -23.01 2.88 16.09
N LYS A 89 -22.50 2.18 17.10
CA LYS A 89 -21.06 1.88 17.23
C LYS A 89 -20.53 1.09 16.04
N LEU A 90 -21.31 0.15 15.49
CA LEU A 90 -20.92 -0.61 14.31
C LEU A 90 -20.85 0.27 13.06
N VAL A 91 -21.80 1.20 12.90
CA VAL A 91 -21.77 2.18 11.81
C VAL A 91 -20.57 3.11 11.96
N ASP A 92 -20.37 3.70 13.14
CA ASP A 92 -19.25 4.59 13.42
C ASP A 92 -17.90 3.87 13.21
N ALA A 93 -17.80 2.59 13.60
CA ALA A 93 -16.61 1.76 13.36
C ALA A 93 -16.33 1.55 11.86
N GLY A 94 -17.38 1.26 11.06
CA GLY A 94 -17.26 1.12 9.61
C GLY A 94 -16.87 2.44 8.91
N GLU A 95 -17.37 3.58 9.39
CA GLU A 95 -16.96 4.90 8.90
C GLU A 95 -15.49 5.21 9.25
N ILE A 96 -15.04 4.86 10.46
CA ILE A 96 -13.64 5.02 10.86
C ILE A 96 -12.70 4.19 9.97
N GLU A 97 -13.07 2.95 9.63
CA GLU A 97 -12.29 2.13 8.71
C GLU A 97 -12.23 2.74 7.30
N LYS A 98 -13.34 3.27 6.78
CA LYS A 98 -13.35 4.00 5.51
C LYS A 98 -12.42 5.21 5.53
N VAL A 99 -12.50 6.04 6.57
CA VAL A 99 -11.65 7.24 6.73
C VAL A 99 -10.17 6.83 6.82
N LYS A 100 -9.83 5.78 7.58
CA LYS A 100 -8.46 5.26 7.63
C LYS A 100 -7.98 4.77 6.26
N GLY A 101 -8.84 4.10 5.50
CA GLY A 101 -8.55 3.65 4.14
C GLY A 101 -8.29 4.82 3.18
N GLU A 102 -9.14 5.85 3.23
CA GLU A 102 -8.99 7.08 2.43
C GLU A 102 -7.72 7.85 2.80
N ILE A 103 -7.44 8.00 4.10
CA ILE A 103 -6.19 8.64 4.59
C ILE A 103 -4.98 7.86 4.11
N SER A 104 -4.97 6.53 4.26
CA SER A 104 -3.85 5.69 3.82
C SER A 104 -3.63 5.80 2.31
N LYS A 105 -4.71 5.82 1.52
CA LYS A 105 -4.64 6.00 0.07
C LYS A 105 -4.10 7.38 -0.32
N ALA A 106 -4.54 8.43 0.37
CA ALA A 106 -4.05 9.79 0.16
C ALA A 106 -2.55 9.91 0.49
N PHE A 107 -2.11 9.32 1.60
CA PHE A 107 -0.69 9.27 1.95
C PHE A 107 0.13 8.46 0.96
N GLN A 108 -0.36 7.32 0.50
CA GLN A 108 0.31 6.53 -0.53
C GLN A 108 0.48 7.34 -1.82
N THR A 109 -0.56 8.07 -2.24
CA THR A 109 -0.50 8.93 -3.42
C THR A 109 0.53 10.05 -3.25
N GLN A 110 0.57 10.70 -2.09
CA GLN A 110 1.58 11.73 -1.80
C GLN A 110 3.01 11.15 -1.78
N LEU A 111 3.19 9.95 -1.23
CA LEU A 111 4.47 9.26 -1.24
C LEU A 111 4.91 8.91 -2.66
N ASP A 112 4.01 8.37 -3.47
CA ASP A 112 4.32 8.01 -4.85
C ASP A 112 4.67 9.26 -5.68
N GLU A 113 3.94 10.37 -5.47
CA GLU A 113 4.24 11.64 -6.12
C GLU A 113 5.59 12.23 -5.67
N ALA A 114 5.86 12.21 -4.37
CA ALA A 114 7.13 12.69 -3.81
C ALA A 114 8.31 11.85 -4.30
N ASN A 115 8.17 10.53 -4.33
CA ASN A 115 9.19 9.61 -4.85
C ASN A 115 9.40 9.81 -6.36
N GLY A 116 8.32 10.00 -7.13
CA GLY A 116 8.41 10.31 -8.55
C GLY A 116 9.15 11.62 -8.83
N LYS A 117 8.87 12.67 -8.04
CA LYS A 117 9.58 13.95 -8.10
C LYS A 117 11.04 13.81 -7.69
N ALA A 118 11.34 13.06 -6.63
CA ALA A 118 12.71 12.81 -6.17
C ALA A 118 13.52 12.10 -7.27
N ALA A 119 12.99 11.03 -7.86
CA ALA A 119 13.65 10.33 -8.97
C ALA A 119 13.87 11.24 -10.19
N THR A 120 12.91 12.12 -10.49
CA THR A 120 13.05 13.10 -11.58
C THR A 120 14.15 14.12 -11.30
N PHE A 121 14.18 14.68 -10.08
CA PHE A 121 15.22 15.63 -9.68
C PHE A 121 16.60 14.99 -9.58
N GLU A 122 16.69 13.74 -9.14
CA GLU A 122 17.95 12.98 -9.15
C GLU A 122 18.48 12.82 -10.58
N GLN A 123 17.62 12.44 -11.54
CA GLN A 123 18.03 12.33 -12.94
C GLN A 123 18.48 13.68 -13.53
N GLN A 124 17.78 14.76 -13.21
CA GLN A 124 18.16 16.12 -13.64
C GLN A 124 19.48 16.56 -13.02
N LEU A 125 19.68 16.33 -11.72
CA LEU A 125 20.92 16.63 -11.04
C LEU A 125 22.07 15.80 -11.62
N TYR A 126 21.83 14.53 -11.94
CA TYR A 126 22.83 13.67 -12.55
C TYR A 126 23.24 14.18 -13.92
N ALA A 127 22.27 14.57 -14.75
CA ALA A 127 22.56 15.18 -16.06
C ALA A 127 23.37 16.47 -15.92
N GLU A 128 23.02 17.34 -14.98
CA GLU A 128 23.70 18.62 -14.75
C GLU A 128 25.12 18.45 -14.16
N MET A 129 25.29 17.58 -13.17
CA MET A 129 26.59 17.31 -12.55
C MET A 129 27.57 16.68 -13.55
N ILE A 130 27.10 15.70 -14.32
CA ILE A 130 27.92 15.05 -15.34
C ILE A 130 28.23 16.06 -16.45
N GLY A 131 27.22 16.71 -17.04
CA GLY A 131 27.40 17.69 -18.11
C GLY A 131 28.26 18.89 -17.71
N GLY A 132 28.06 19.42 -16.50
CA GLY A 132 28.86 20.51 -15.95
C GLY A 132 30.33 20.15 -15.76
N ASN A 133 30.65 18.90 -15.42
CA ASN A 133 32.03 18.44 -15.35
C ASN A 133 32.67 18.28 -16.74
N PHE A 134 31.92 17.78 -17.73
CA PHE A 134 32.37 17.76 -19.12
C PHE A 134 32.65 19.17 -19.66
N ALA A 135 31.78 20.13 -19.37
CA ALA A 135 31.93 21.51 -19.83
C ALA A 135 33.13 22.25 -19.20
N ARG A 136 33.51 21.90 -17.96
CA ARG A 136 34.62 22.56 -17.22
C ARG A 136 35.95 21.80 -17.28
N SER A 137 35.98 20.62 -17.92
CA SER A 137 37.17 19.79 -17.98
C SER A 137 38.28 20.43 -18.80
N LYS A 138 39.45 20.61 -18.18
CA LYS A 138 40.64 21.13 -18.87
C LYS A 138 41.22 20.10 -19.80
N PHE A 139 41.19 18.83 -19.40
CA PHE A 139 41.63 17.73 -20.26
C PHE A 139 40.86 17.71 -21.59
N ILE A 140 39.53 17.84 -21.55
CA ILE A 140 38.71 17.86 -22.77
C ILE A 140 39.02 19.09 -23.61
N ALA A 141 39.08 20.29 -23.00
CA ALA A 141 39.34 21.54 -23.72
C ALA A 141 40.72 21.54 -24.41
N ASP A 142 41.75 21.07 -23.71
CA ASP A 142 43.14 21.21 -24.16
C ASP A 142 43.61 20.01 -24.99
N LYS A 143 43.19 18.79 -24.65
CA LYS A 143 43.76 17.54 -25.21
C LYS A 143 42.87 16.82 -26.21
N LEU A 144 41.55 17.07 -26.25
CA LEU A 144 40.64 16.41 -27.20
C LEU A 144 40.33 17.29 -28.40
N ALA A 145 40.36 16.69 -29.60
CA ALA A 145 40.00 17.34 -30.87
C ALA A 145 38.48 17.37 -31.12
N VAL A 146 37.72 16.65 -30.28
CA VAL A 146 36.27 16.46 -30.40
C VAL A 146 35.55 17.34 -29.37
N PRO A 147 34.38 17.94 -29.70
CA PRO A 147 33.66 18.78 -28.76
C PRO A 147 33.11 18.00 -27.56
N ALA A 148 32.89 18.70 -26.44
CA ALA A 148 32.59 18.10 -25.14
C ALA A 148 31.26 17.30 -25.10
N ASP A 149 30.29 17.66 -25.94
CA ASP A 149 28.99 16.97 -26.08
C ASP A 149 29.15 15.53 -26.61
N MET A 150 30.01 15.33 -27.60
CA MET A 150 30.33 14.01 -28.17
C MET A 150 31.15 13.15 -27.21
N VAL A 151 32.03 13.77 -26.43
CA VAL A 151 32.79 13.10 -25.36
C VAL A 151 31.84 12.67 -24.25
N GLN A 152 30.90 13.54 -23.85
CA GLN A 152 29.85 13.21 -22.88
C GLN A 152 28.95 12.07 -23.37
N ALA A 153 28.51 12.09 -24.63
CA ALA A 153 27.69 11.01 -25.18
C ALA A 153 28.41 9.66 -25.20
N THR A 154 29.73 9.67 -25.44
CA THR A 154 30.53 8.45 -25.57
C THR A 154 30.99 7.89 -24.23
N PHE A 155 31.41 8.74 -23.30
CA PHE A 155 32.04 8.35 -22.04
C PHE A 155 31.17 8.64 -20.80
N GLY A 156 30.15 9.50 -20.91
CA GLY A 156 29.26 9.84 -19.81
C GLY A 156 28.46 8.66 -19.27
N ARG A 157 28.20 7.64 -20.09
CA ARG A 157 27.56 6.36 -19.66
C ARG A 157 28.37 5.57 -18.63
N ASN A 158 29.67 5.82 -18.56
CA ASN A 158 30.59 5.17 -17.64
C ASN A 158 30.74 5.96 -16.32
N LEU A 159 30.05 7.09 -16.19
CA LEU A 159 30.07 7.92 -15.00
C LEU A 159 28.81 7.68 -14.17
N LYS A 160 28.99 7.53 -12.86
CA LYS A 160 27.91 7.41 -11.88
C LYS A 160 28.15 8.42 -10.77
N ILE A 161 27.09 8.82 -10.08
CA ILE A 161 27.21 9.65 -8.89
C ILE A 161 27.09 8.77 -7.67
N GLU A 162 28.14 8.76 -6.86
CA GLU A 162 28.18 8.06 -5.59
C GLU A 162 28.55 9.06 -4.50
N GLU A 163 27.77 9.09 -3.41
CA GLU A 163 28.00 10.00 -2.28
C GLU A 163 28.12 11.48 -2.70
N GLY A 164 27.40 11.88 -3.76
CA GLY A 164 27.42 13.25 -4.29
C GLY A 164 28.68 13.61 -5.10
N LYS A 165 29.50 12.63 -5.50
CA LYS A 165 30.66 12.82 -6.37
C LYS A 165 30.55 11.98 -7.64
N VAL A 166 31.07 12.48 -8.75
CA VAL A 166 31.13 11.74 -10.02
C VAL A 166 32.27 10.72 -9.95
N VAL A 167 31.92 9.44 -10.03
CA VAL A 167 32.83 8.29 -10.03
C VAL A 167 32.78 7.64 -11.41
N ALA A 168 33.95 7.41 -11.98
CA ALA A 168 34.07 6.76 -13.27
C ALA A 168 34.33 5.27 -13.15
N TYR A 169 33.74 4.53 -14.08
CA TYR A 169 33.85 3.09 -14.21
C TYR A 169 34.51 2.74 -15.54
N ASP A 170 35.40 1.75 -15.56
CA ASP A 170 35.99 1.26 -16.81
C ASP A 170 35.01 0.39 -17.61
N ALA A 171 35.46 -0.09 -18.78
CA ALA A 171 34.66 -0.96 -19.65
C ALA A 171 34.30 -2.31 -19.01
N GLN A 172 35.00 -2.70 -17.94
CA GLN A 172 34.79 -3.92 -17.14
C GLN A 172 33.91 -3.66 -15.91
N GLY A 173 33.41 -2.43 -15.73
CA GLY A 173 32.57 -2.04 -14.61
C GLY A 173 33.32 -1.91 -13.28
N GLN A 174 34.64 -1.71 -13.30
CA GLN A 174 35.45 -1.43 -12.11
C GLN A 174 35.64 0.08 -11.92
N LYS A 175 35.74 0.54 -10.67
CA LYS A 175 36.00 1.95 -10.36
C LYS A 175 37.41 2.34 -10.81
N ILE A 176 37.53 3.51 -11.43
CA ILE A 176 38.82 4.06 -11.85
C ILE A 176 39.44 4.80 -10.66
N PHE A 177 40.64 4.39 -10.28
CA PHE A 177 41.43 4.99 -9.20
C PHE A 177 42.47 5.97 -9.76
N SER A 178 42.80 6.98 -8.95
CA SER A 178 43.80 7.98 -9.32
C SER A 178 45.18 7.33 -9.44
N ARG A 179 45.89 7.68 -10.52
CA ARG A 179 47.29 7.27 -10.72
C ARG A 179 48.26 8.15 -9.93
N SER A 180 47.85 9.39 -9.65
CA SER A 180 48.63 10.34 -8.86
C SER A 180 48.40 10.16 -7.36
N ARG A 181 47.22 9.66 -6.95
CA ARG A 181 46.83 9.39 -5.57
C ARG A 181 46.41 7.93 -5.36
N PRO A 182 47.34 7.03 -5.03
CA PRO A 182 47.04 5.62 -4.83
C PRO A 182 46.00 5.40 -3.72
N GLY A 183 44.93 4.68 -4.02
CA GLY A 183 43.86 4.36 -3.07
C GLY A 183 42.67 5.32 -3.08
N GLU A 184 42.76 6.46 -3.78
CA GLU A 184 41.64 7.37 -4.00
C GLU A 184 41.02 7.17 -5.39
N LEU A 185 39.73 7.48 -5.52
CA LEU A 185 39.06 7.51 -6.82
C LEU A 185 39.67 8.59 -7.71
N ALA A 186 39.77 8.32 -9.01
CA ALA A 186 40.27 9.29 -9.96
C ALA A 186 39.37 10.53 -10.00
N ASP A 187 39.99 11.71 -10.07
CA ASP A 187 39.25 12.93 -10.38
C ASP A 187 38.67 12.84 -11.81
N PHE A 188 37.67 13.65 -12.11
CA PHE A 188 36.97 13.62 -13.40
C PHE A 188 37.92 13.64 -14.61
N ASP A 189 38.92 14.53 -14.62
CA ASP A 189 39.87 14.65 -15.73
C ASP A 189 40.77 13.41 -15.86
N GLU A 190 41.31 12.87 -14.76
CA GLU A 190 42.13 11.65 -14.77
C GLU A 190 41.33 10.40 -15.18
N ALA A 191 40.06 10.36 -14.77
CA ALA A 191 39.13 9.32 -15.14
C ALA A 191 38.82 9.34 -16.64
N ILE A 192 38.51 10.51 -17.21
CA ILE A 192 38.28 10.67 -18.65
C ILE A 192 39.54 10.36 -19.44
N GLU A 193 40.72 10.78 -18.97
CA GLU A 193 42.00 10.42 -19.59
C GLU A 193 42.20 8.90 -19.65
N THR A 194 41.89 8.20 -18.55
CA THR A 194 41.97 6.74 -18.48
C THR A 194 40.99 6.07 -19.45
N LEU A 195 39.75 6.55 -19.50
CA LEU A 195 38.71 6.04 -20.40
C LEU A 195 39.04 6.28 -21.88
N VAL A 196 39.54 7.47 -22.22
CA VAL A 196 39.99 7.80 -23.58
C VAL A 196 41.18 6.95 -23.98
N SER A 197 42.13 6.71 -23.07
CA SER A 197 43.31 5.87 -23.33
C SER A 197 42.96 4.42 -23.66
N GLN A 198 41.85 3.92 -23.09
CA GLN A 198 41.32 2.58 -23.34
C GLN A 198 40.44 2.51 -24.61
N TYR A 199 40.09 3.65 -25.22
CA TYR A 199 39.22 3.68 -26.39
C TYR A 199 39.97 3.21 -27.67
N PRO A 200 39.42 2.26 -28.45
CA PRO A 200 40.10 1.72 -29.63
C PRO A 200 40.49 2.74 -30.70
N HIS A 201 39.74 3.84 -30.81
CA HIS A 201 39.99 4.91 -31.79
C HIS A 201 40.52 6.20 -31.15
N ARG A 202 41.21 6.10 -30.00
CA ARG A 202 41.69 7.26 -29.23
C ARG A 202 42.51 8.26 -30.06
N ASP A 203 43.32 7.77 -31.00
CA ASP A 203 44.23 8.61 -31.79
C ASP A 203 43.48 9.56 -32.73
N HIS A 204 42.19 9.29 -33.01
CA HIS A 204 41.32 10.15 -33.81
C HIS A 204 40.59 11.22 -33.00
N ILE A 205 40.54 11.07 -31.67
CA ILE A 205 39.84 11.98 -30.77
C ILE A 205 40.79 12.83 -29.93
N LEU A 206 42.05 12.42 -29.80
CA LEU A 206 43.12 13.22 -29.22
C LEU A 206 43.58 14.28 -30.23
N LYS A 207 43.87 15.50 -29.78
CA LYS A 207 44.60 16.46 -30.61
C LYS A 207 45.96 15.85 -30.89
N SER A 208 46.37 15.81 -32.17
CA SER A 208 47.73 15.43 -32.52
C SER A 208 48.67 16.32 -31.70
N SER A 209 49.52 15.72 -30.87
CA SER A 209 50.62 16.43 -30.20
C SER A 209 51.27 17.34 -31.22
N ASP A 210 51.36 18.65 -30.94
CA ASP A 210 51.88 19.69 -31.83
C ASP A 210 53.12 19.24 -32.61
N ALA A 211 52.90 18.54 -33.71
CA ALA A 211 53.76 18.59 -34.87
C ALA A 211 53.49 19.98 -35.41
N ASN A 212 54.19 20.94 -34.79
CA ASN A 212 54.55 22.20 -35.38
C ASN A 212 54.99 21.85 -36.81
N GLY A 213 54.06 21.97 -37.76
CA GLY A 213 54.30 21.63 -39.15
C GLY A 213 55.49 22.45 -39.57
N GLY A 214 56.61 21.78 -39.79
CA GLY A 214 57.90 22.42 -40.02
C GLY A 214 57.70 23.52 -41.05
N GLY A 215 57.90 24.76 -40.62
CA GLY A 215 58.04 25.87 -41.54
C GLY A 215 59.12 25.46 -42.53
N ALA A 216 58.73 25.20 -43.77
CA ALA A 216 59.64 24.82 -44.83
C ALA A 216 60.62 25.97 -45.01
N GLN A 217 61.78 25.82 -44.41
CA GLN A 217 62.88 26.74 -44.55
C GLN A 217 63.37 26.66 -45.98
N ASN A 218 63.28 27.82 -46.64
CA ASN A 218 63.91 28.16 -47.89
C ASN A 218 65.29 27.50 -48.03
N GLY A 219 65.37 26.44 -48.84
CA GLY A 219 66.59 25.74 -49.22
C GLY A 219 66.70 25.75 -50.74
N GLY A 220 67.45 26.72 -51.26
CA GLY A 220 67.80 26.80 -52.67
C GLY A 220 68.53 25.54 -53.13
N GLY A 221 67.99 24.92 -54.18
CA GLY A 221 68.57 23.77 -54.84
C GLY A 221 67.90 23.60 -56.18
N GLY A 222 68.41 24.32 -57.18
CA GLY A 222 67.91 24.20 -58.55
C GLY A 222 68.17 22.81 -59.11
N ASN A 223 67.20 22.27 -59.82
CA ASN A 223 67.45 21.75 -61.16
C ASN A 223 66.16 21.54 -61.96
N SER A 224 66.17 22.14 -63.15
CA SER A 224 65.68 21.60 -64.41
C SER A 224 64.19 21.24 -64.59
N GLY A 225 63.53 22.12 -65.36
CA GLY A 225 62.94 21.65 -66.62
C GLY A 225 61.45 21.33 -66.62
N ALA A 226 60.60 22.31 -66.29
CA ALA A 226 59.20 22.28 -66.72
C ALA A 226 58.83 23.58 -67.42
N LYS A 227 58.73 23.53 -68.76
CA LYS A 227 58.12 24.57 -69.59
C LYS A 227 56.70 24.81 -69.08
N GLY A 228 56.37 26.04 -68.66
CA GLY A 228 54.99 26.46 -68.38
C GLY A 228 54.55 26.52 -66.91
N ASN A 229 55.43 26.92 -65.98
CA ASN A 229 55.00 27.21 -64.61
C ASN A 229 54.32 28.59 -64.54
N PHE A 230 52.99 28.63 -64.42
CA PHE A 230 52.20 29.85 -64.18
C PHE A 230 52.01 30.19 -62.68
N GLY A 231 52.68 29.46 -61.78
CA GLY A 231 52.75 29.77 -60.36
C GLY A 231 53.78 30.87 -60.07
N GLY A 232 53.47 31.77 -59.14
CA GLY A 232 54.38 32.84 -58.70
C GLY A 232 53.77 34.24 -58.74
N SER A 233 54.63 35.23 -58.60
CA SER A 233 54.25 36.65 -58.62
C SER A 233 53.77 37.09 -60.01
N LYS A 234 53.18 38.29 -60.11
CA LYS A 234 52.77 38.85 -61.41
C LYS A 234 53.95 38.97 -62.38
N ALA A 235 55.16 39.22 -61.88
CA ALA A 235 56.38 39.32 -62.70
C ALA A 235 56.77 37.96 -63.31
N ASP A 236 56.69 36.88 -62.53
CA ASP A 236 57.04 35.53 -62.97
C ASP A 236 56.10 35.04 -64.08
N ARG A 237 54.80 35.33 -63.94
CA ARG A 237 53.79 35.01 -64.96
C ARG A 237 54.02 35.78 -66.27
N VAL A 238 54.40 37.05 -66.19
CA VAL A 238 54.71 37.87 -67.38
C VAL A 238 55.96 37.35 -68.09
N ALA A 239 56.99 36.94 -67.33
CA ALA A 239 58.20 36.35 -67.90
C ALA A 239 57.90 35.00 -68.60
N ALA A 240 57.06 34.15 -68.00
CA ALA A 240 56.66 32.88 -68.59
C ALA A 240 55.87 33.06 -69.91
N ILE A 241 54.93 34.01 -69.94
CA ILE A 241 54.16 34.33 -71.16
C ILE A 241 55.09 34.85 -72.26
N LYS A 242 56.03 35.74 -71.93
CA LYS A 242 57.00 36.27 -72.89
C LYS A 242 57.92 35.18 -73.46
N ALA A 243 58.29 34.20 -72.65
CA ALA A 243 59.09 33.06 -73.11
C ALA A 243 58.30 32.10 -74.03
N MET A 244 56.98 31.97 -73.84
CA MET A 244 56.12 31.20 -74.74
C MET A 244 55.89 31.89 -76.08
N THR A 245 55.75 33.22 -76.09
CA THR A 245 55.48 33.98 -77.32
C THR A 245 56.73 34.30 -78.14
N ALA A 246 57.94 34.22 -77.57
CA ALA A 246 59.20 34.43 -78.28
C ALA A 246 59.66 33.24 -79.14
N ASN A 247 58.99 32.08 -79.04
CA ASN A 247 59.31 30.86 -79.78
C ASN A 247 58.25 30.50 -80.84
N THR A 248 57.50 31.49 -81.32
CA THR A 248 56.57 31.38 -82.47
C THR A 248 57.04 32.26 -83.61
#